data_AF-A0A9D5H392-F1
#
_entry.id   AF-A0A9D5H392-F1
#
_cell.length_a   1.000
_cell.length_b   1.000
_cell.length_c   1.000
_cell.angle_alpha   90.00
_cell.angle_beta   90.00
_cell.angle_gamma   90.00
#
_symmetry.space_group_name_H-M   'P 1'
#
loop_
_entity.id
_entity.type
_entity.pdbx_description
1 polymer ?
#
loop_
_entity_poly.entity_id
_entity_poly.type
_entity_poly.pdbx_seq_one_letter_code
_entity_poly.pdbx_strand_id
1 'polypeptide(L)'
;MSAELHKPLLCRTCQWMYKHLLHMLAVSALLIGLMKVLWRIKRRRSLLTRTEELYEQVCEILEDNATMVKNSKSGDEKWVVASWLRDHLLLPRERKDAKIWKKVEELILEDSRISQYPKLIKGESKIVLEWQG
;
A
#
# COMPACT_ATOMS: atom_id res chain seq x y z
N MET A 1 -26.38 -21.91 63.09
CA MET A 1 -26.98 -21.69 61.76
C MET A 1 -26.11 -20.69 61.04
N SER A 2 -25.21 -21.17 60.19
CA SER A 2 -24.10 -20.42 59.63
C SER A 2 -24.58 -19.40 58.59
N ALA A 3 -24.50 -18.11 58.92
CA ALA A 3 -24.94 -17.01 58.06
C ALA A 3 -23.84 -15.97 57.78
N GLU A 4 -22.56 -16.37 57.69
CA GLU A 4 -21.46 -15.41 57.45
C GLU A 4 -20.45 -15.75 56.34
N LEU A 5 -20.61 -16.83 55.56
CA LEU A 5 -19.55 -17.29 54.64
C LEU A 5 -19.86 -17.20 53.14
N HIS A 6 -20.42 -16.09 52.66
CA HIS A 6 -20.37 -15.82 51.22
C HIS A 6 -20.41 -14.33 50.89
N LYS A 7 -19.30 -13.61 51.11
CA LYS A 7 -19.04 -12.39 50.34
C LYS A 7 -18.57 -12.84 48.96
N PRO A 8 -19.41 -12.74 47.91
CA PRO A 8 -19.06 -13.28 46.61
C PRO A 8 -17.82 -12.53 46.11
N LEU A 9 -16.86 -13.27 45.55
CA LEU A 9 -15.60 -12.73 45.02
C LEU A 9 -15.84 -11.56 44.05
N LEU A 10 -16.98 -11.57 43.36
CA LEU A 10 -17.52 -10.49 42.52
C LEU A 10 -17.63 -9.13 43.24
N CYS A 11 -18.01 -9.09 44.51
CA CYS A 11 -18.16 -7.83 45.23
C CYS A 11 -16.79 -7.21 45.56
N ARG A 12 -15.81 -8.06 45.85
CA ARG A 12 -14.42 -7.64 46.14
C ARG A 12 -13.69 -7.18 44.88
N THR A 13 -13.91 -7.84 43.75
CA THR A 13 -13.36 -7.40 42.45
C THR A 13 -14.02 -6.10 41.98
N CYS A 14 -15.35 -5.94 42.13
CA CYS A 14 -16.03 -4.68 41.81
C CYS A 14 -15.53 -3.51 42.65
N GLN A 15 -15.34 -3.69 43.96
CA GLN A 15 -14.80 -2.65 44.84
C GLN A 15 -13.35 -2.27 44.48
N TRP A 16 -12.53 -3.26 44.11
CA TRP A 16 -11.16 -3.04 43.63
C TRP A 16 -11.14 -2.32 42.27
N MET A 17 -12.00 -2.73 41.34
CA MET A 17 -12.15 -2.09 40.04
C MET A 17 -12.60 -0.63 40.17
N TYR A 18 -13.51 -0.31 41.10
CA TYR A 18 -13.93 1.07 41.33
C TYR A 18 -12.81 1.93 41.90
N LYS A 19 -12.02 1.37 42.84
CA LYS A 19 -10.87 2.05 43.44
C LYS A 19 -9.77 2.34 42.43
N HIS A 20 -9.60 1.47 41.44
CA HIS A 20 -8.59 1.59 40.38
C HIS A 20 -9.16 1.96 39.00
N LEU A 21 -10.41 2.45 38.95
CA LEU A 21 -11.12 2.69 37.69
C LEU A 21 -10.37 3.69 36.80
N LEU A 22 -9.90 4.80 37.38
CA LEU A 22 -9.10 5.81 36.67
C LEU A 22 -7.81 5.22 36.09
N HIS A 23 -7.16 4.33 36.83
CA HIS A 23 -5.95 3.65 36.37
C HIS A 23 -6.25 2.69 35.22
N MET A 24 -7.36 1.93 35.30
CA MET A 24 -7.79 1.04 34.22
C MET A 24 -8.16 1.82 32.95
N LEU A 25 -8.81 2.98 33.08
CA LEU A 25 -9.12 3.88 31.96
C LEU A 25 -7.84 4.47 31.33
N ALA A 26 -6.87 4.86 32.15
CA ALA A 26 -5.59 5.36 31.65
C ALA A 26 -4.83 4.27 30.87
N VAL A 27 -4.76 3.05 31.42
CA VAL A 27 -4.12 1.90 30.76
C VAL A 27 -4.83 1.55 29.46
N SER A 28 -6.17 1.51 29.44
CA SER A 28 -6.92 1.20 28.22
C SER A 28 -6.73 2.27 27.14
N ALA A 29 -6.73 3.55 27.52
CA ALA A 29 -6.45 4.66 26.61
C ALA A 29 -5.04 4.54 26.00
N LEU A 30 -4.03 4.21 26.82
CA LEU A 30 -2.66 3.98 26.36
C LEU A 30 -2.60 2.81 25.37
N LEU A 31 -3.25 1.67 25.67
CA LEU A 31 -3.30 0.51 24.79
C LEU A 31 -3.97 0.84 23.45
N ILE A 32 -5.10 1.55 23.46
CA ILE A 32 -5.78 1.98 22.24
C ILE A 32 -4.87 2.91 21.42
N GLY A 33 -4.17 3.84 22.09
CA GLY A 33 -3.19 4.72 21.46
C GLY A 33 -2.08 3.94 20.77
N LEU A 34 -1.45 3.00 21.47
CA LEU A 34 -0.40 2.13 20.94
C LEU A 34 -0.89 1.32 19.75
N MET A 35 -2.07 0.69 19.86
CA MET A 35 -2.67 -0.07 18.76
C MET A 35 -2.91 0.79 17.52
N LYS A 36 -3.39 2.04 17.68
CA LYS A 36 -3.55 2.99 16.57
C LYS A 36 -2.21 3.38 15.94
N VAL A 37 -1.15 3.53 16.73
CA VAL A 37 0.20 3.84 16.21
C VAL A 37 0.76 2.66 15.44
N LEU A 38 0.70 1.45 16.01
CA LEU A 38 1.14 0.22 15.35
C LEU A 38 0.38 -0.03 14.06
N TRP A 39 -0.94 0.17 14.06
CA TRP A 39 -1.74 0.03 12.84
C TRP A 39 -1.35 1.05 11.77
N ARG A 40 -1.08 2.30 12.14
CA ARG A 40 -0.55 3.32 11.21
C ARG A 40 0.79 2.92 10.63
N ILE A 41 1.72 2.40 11.44
CA ILE A 41 3.03 1.93 10.97
C ILE A 41 2.88 0.74 10.03
N LYS A 42 2.07 -0.27 10.40
CA LYS A 42 1.81 -1.44 9.56
C LYS A 42 1.18 -1.03 8.23
N ARG A 43 0.20 -0.12 8.25
CA ARG A 43 -0.41 0.42 7.03
C ARG A 43 0.61 1.13 6.15
N ARG A 44 1.47 1.98 6.72
CA ARG A 44 2.53 2.66 5.98
C ARG A 44 3.51 1.67 5.33
N ARG A 45 3.98 0.67 6.09
CA ARG A 45 4.85 -0.39 5.56
C ARG A 45 4.19 -1.14 4.41
N SER A 46 2.94 -1.55 4.59
CA SER A 46 2.17 -2.23 3.53
C SER A 46 2.00 -1.39 2.27
N LEU A 47 1.85 -0.06 2.39
CA LEU A 47 1.78 0.83 1.24
C LEU A 47 3.13 0.94 0.52
N LEU A 48 4.23 1.00 1.28
CA LEU A 48 5.59 1.03 0.70
C LEU A 48 5.88 -0.28 -0.05
N THR A 49 5.66 -1.43 0.59
CA THR A 49 5.89 -2.73 -0.07
C THR A 49 5.01 -2.91 -1.30
N ARG A 50 3.76 -2.43 -1.25
CA ARG A 50 2.86 -2.47 -2.42
C ARG A 50 3.34 -1.56 -3.54
N THR A 51 3.92 -0.41 -3.21
CA THR A 51 4.49 0.52 -4.20
C THR A 51 5.72 -0.10 -4.86
N GLU A 52 6.60 -0.71 -4.08
CA GLU A 52 7.78 -1.43 -4.58
C GLU A 52 7.36 -2.60 -5.50
N GLU A 53 6.37 -3.39 -5.09
CA GLU A 53 5.84 -4.49 -5.91
C GLU A 53 5.25 -4.00 -7.24
N LEU A 54 4.49 -2.90 -7.22
CA LEU A 54 3.94 -2.30 -8.44
C LEU A 54 5.04 -1.78 -9.36
N TYR A 55 6.07 -1.17 -8.80
CA TYR A 55 7.23 -0.70 -9.56
C TYR A 55 7.98 -1.86 -10.21
N GLU A 56 8.20 -2.95 -9.47
CA GLU A 56 8.83 -4.16 -10.01
C GLU A 56 8.00 -4.75 -11.17
N GLN A 57 6.67 -4.82 -11.01
CA GLN A 57 5.77 -5.27 -12.08
C GLN A 57 5.81 -4.36 -13.32
N VAL A 58 5.97 -3.04 -13.14
CA VAL A 58 6.18 -2.13 -14.27
C VAL A 58 7.50 -2.46 -14.98
N CYS A 59 8.58 -2.67 -14.24
CA CYS A 59 9.88 -3.02 -14.82
C CYS A 59 9.79 -4.34 -15.60
N GLU A 60 9.21 -5.38 -15.00
CA GLU A 60 9.02 -6.69 -15.64
C GLU A 60 8.23 -6.58 -16.94
N ILE A 61 7.09 -5.87 -16.94
CA ILE A 61 6.28 -5.69 -18.16
C ILE A 61 7.05 -4.93 -19.25
N LEU A 62 7.79 -3.88 -18.88
CA LEU A 62 8.55 -3.09 -19.84
C LEU A 62 9.73 -3.88 -20.43
N GLU A 63 10.43 -4.65 -19.60
CA GLU A 63 11.54 -5.51 -20.00
C GLU A 63 11.03 -6.67 -20.89
N ASP A 64 9.94 -7.33 -20.50
CA ASP A 64 9.28 -8.37 -21.29
C ASP A 64 8.83 -7.82 -22.64
N ASN A 65 8.21 -6.64 -22.69
CA ASN A 65 7.82 -6.03 -23.95
C ASN A 65 9.04 -5.73 -24.85
N ALA A 66 10.12 -5.20 -24.27
CA ALA A 66 11.34 -4.91 -25.02
C ALA A 66 12.02 -6.19 -25.55
N THR A 67 12.07 -7.27 -24.76
CA THR A 67 12.62 -8.56 -25.19
C THR A 67 11.75 -9.24 -26.23
N MET A 68 10.42 -9.19 -26.10
CA MET A 68 9.48 -9.68 -27.09
C MET A 68 9.68 -8.99 -28.43
N VAL A 69 9.75 -7.66 -28.47
CA VAL A 69 10.01 -6.88 -29.70
C VAL A 69 11.41 -7.13 -30.26
N LYS A 70 12.41 -7.42 -29.42
CA LYS A 70 13.76 -7.77 -29.91
C LYS A 70 13.78 -9.14 -30.59
N ASN A 71 13.02 -10.10 -30.05
CA ASN A 71 12.96 -11.48 -30.53
C ASN A 71 12.02 -11.64 -31.73
N SER A 72 10.94 -10.85 -31.78
CA SER A 72 10.03 -10.79 -32.91
C SER A 72 10.58 -9.79 -33.93
N LYS A 73 10.76 -10.21 -35.18
CA LYS A 73 11.14 -9.29 -36.27
C LYS A 73 10.01 -8.32 -36.67
N SER A 74 8.90 -8.30 -35.91
CA SER A 74 7.82 -7.33 -36.11
C SER A 74 8.30 -5.97 -35.62
N GLY A 75 7.94 -4.91 -36.34
CA GLY A 75 8.13 -3.52 -35.88
C GLY A 75 7.17 -3.15 -34.75
N ASP A 76 6.92 -4.07 -33.82
CA ASP A 76 6.06 -3.84 -32.66
C ASP A 76 6.65 -2.77 -31.75
N GLU A 77 5.76 -2.14 -30.99
CA GLU A 77 6.09 -0.96 -30.21
C GLU A 77 6.73 -1.36 -28.87
N LYS A 78 7.99 -0.94 -28.67
CA LYS A 78 8.78 -1.19 -27.45
C LYS A 78 8.28 -0.46 -26.20
N TRP A 79 7.29 0.40 -26.35
CA TRP A 79 6.81 1.28 -25.31
C TRP A 79 5.39 0.91 -24.89
N VAL A 80 5.03 1.23 -23.65
CA VAL A 80 3.71 0.97 -23.07
C VAL A 80 3.10 2.28 -22.57
N VAL A 81 1.78 2.44 -22.69
CA VAL A 81 1.08 3.63 -22.21
C VAL A 81 1.03 3.63 -20.67
N ALA A 82 1.48 4.72 -20.04
CA ALA A 82 1.52 4.83 -18.58
C ALA A 82 0.13 4.67 -17.93
N SER A 83 -0.91 5.23 -18.54
CA SER A 83 -2.29 5.07 -18.05
C SER A 83 -2.78 3.63 -18.13
N TRP A 84 -2.32 2.85 -19.11
CA TRP A 84 -2.66 1.43 -19.21
C TRP A 84 -2.02 0.64 -18.08
N LEU A 85 -0.73 0.86 -17.79
CA LEU A 85 -0.04 0.23 -16.66
C LEU A 85 -0.76 0.52 -15.34
N ARG A 86 -1.15 1.78 -15.12
CA ARG A 86 -1.93 2.19 -13.95
C ARG A 86 -3.23 1.39 -13.84
N ASP A 87 -4.00 1.34 -14.91
CA ASP A 87 -5.34 0.77 -14.90
C ASP A 87 -5.31 -0.76 -14.83
N HIS A 88 -4.24 -1.38 -15.36
CA HIS A 88 -3.97 -2.81 -15.32
C HIS A 88 -3.44 -3.29 -13.96
N LEU A 89 -2.47 -2.58 -13.38
CA LEU A 89 -1.78 -3.01 -12.15
C LEU A 89 -2.52 -2.61 -10.87
N LEU A 90 -3.23 -1.48 -10.87
CA LEU A 90 -3.96 -1.03 -9.69
C LEU A 90 -5.32 -1.72 -9.55
N LEU A 91 -5.57 -2.24 -8.36
CA LEU A 91 -6.88 -2.73 -7.97
C LEU A 91 -7.91 -1.57 -7.98
N PRO A 92 -9.20 -1.83 -8.28
CA PRO A 92 -10.24 -0.79 -8.27
C PRO A 92 -10.33 0.01 -6.96
N ARG A 93 -9.95 -0.60 -5.82
CA ARG A 93 -9.89 0.07 -4.51
C ARG A 93 -8.67 1.01 -4.38
N GLU A 94 -7.54 0.65 -4.98
CA GLU A 94 -6.30 1.42 -4.97
C GLU A 94 -6.36 2.62 -5.89
N ARG A 95 -7.12 2.55 -7.01
CA ARG A 95 -7.33 3.68 -7.93
C ARG A 95 -7.97 4.91 -7.29
N LYS A 96 -8.63 4.75 -6.13
CA LYS A 96 -9.19 5.88 -5.37
C LYS A 96 -8.11 6.64 -4.58
N ASP A 97 -6.99 5.99 -4.27
CA ASP A 97 -5.88 6.58 -3.53
C ASP A 97 -4.72 6.87 -4.48
N ALA A 98 -4.68 8.10 -5.01
CA ALA A 98 -3.66 8.54 -5.96
C ALA A 98 -2.22 8.49 -5.40
N LYS A 99 -2.04 8.31 -4.08
CA LYS A 99 -0.71 8.34 -3.44
C LYS A 99 0.16 7.14 -3.83
N ILE A 100 -0.42 5.96 -4.00
CA ILE A 100 0.35 4.76 -4.36
C ILE A 100 0.94 4.95 -5.75
N TRP A 101 0.10 5.26 -6.73
CA TRP A 101 0.54 5.45 -8.11
C TRP A 101 1.51 6.61 -8.26
N LYS A 102 1.26 7.73 -7.57
CA LYS A 102 2.20 8.86 -7.58
C LYS A 102 3.60 8.46 -7.11
N LYS A 103 3.69 7.58 -6.10
CA LYS A 103 5.00 7.12 -5.62
C LYS A 103 5.68 6.17 -6.61
N VAL A 104 4.90 5.35 -7.32
CA VAL A 104 5.41 4.53 -8.44
C VAL A 104 5.94 5.44 -9.56
N GLU A 105 5.22 6.50 -9.93
CA GLU A 105 5.67 7.48 -10.92
C GLU A 105 6.98 8.17 -10.50
N GLU A 106 7.14 8.53 -9.23
CA GLU A 106 8.40 9.06 -8.70
C GLU A 106 9.55 8.05 -8.87
N LEU A 107 9.34 6.77 -8.56
CA LEU A 107 10.36 5.73 -8.74
C LEU A 107 10.73 5.53 -10.23
N ILE A 108 9.74 5.57 -11.12
CA ILE A 108 9.97 5.47 -12.57
C ILE A 108 10.80 6.65 -13.08
N LEU A 109 10.51 7.86 -12.60
CA LEU A 109 11.27 9.07 -12.97
C LEU A 109 12.72 9.03 -12.47
N GLU A 110 12.97 8.38 -11.33
CA GLU A 110 14.30 8.19 -10.77
C GLU A 110 15.09 7.08 -11.48
N ASP A 111 14.43 6.13 -12.15
CA ASP A 111 15.08 5.02 -12.84
C ASP A 111 15.54 5.39 -14.26
N SER A 112 16.85 5.49 -14.45
CA SER A 112 17.48 5.75 -15.75
C SER A 112 17.22 4.67 -16.82
N ARG A 113 16.78 3.46 -16.44
CA ARG A 113 16.47 2.38 -17.37
C ARG A 113 15.14 2.59 -18.09
N ILE A 114 14.30 3.49 -17.61
CA ILE A 114 12.95 3.73 -18.14
C ILE A 114 12.89 5.14 -18.74
N SER A 115 12.62 5.21 -20.04
CA SER A 115 12.34 6.48 -20.72
C SER A 115 10.87 6.82 -20.66
N GLN A 116 10.54 8.01 -20.15
CA GLN A 116 9.18 8.56 -20.16
C GLN A 116 9.09 9.72 -21.16
N TYR A 117 8.16 9.65 -22.11
CA TYR A 117 7.95 10.72 -23.08
C TYR A 117 6.50 10.76 -23.62
N PRO A 118 6.02 11.93 -24.09
CA PRO A 118 4.74 12.02 -24.75
C PRO A 118 4.80 11.44 -26.18
N LYS A 119 3.78 10.66 -26.55
CA LYS A 119 3.59 10.13 -27.90
C LYS A 119 2.15 10.33 -28.36
N LEU A 120 1.96 10.70 -29.63
CA LEU A 120 0.65 10.80 -30.27
C LEU A 120 0.12 9.41 -30.60
N ILE A 121 -0.96 9.00 -29.93
CA ILE A 121 -1.63 7.72 -30.13
C ILE A 121 -3.08 8.00 -30.52
N LYS A 122 -3.44 7.67 -31.76
CA LYS A 122 -4.80 7.90 -32.30
C LYS A 122 -5.27 9.36 -32.17
N GLY A 123 -4.35 10.33 -32.31
CA GLY A 123 -4.64 11.76 -32.22
C GLY A 123 -4.61 12.34 -30.80
N GLU A 124 -4.42 11.52 -29.76
CA GLU A 124 -4.26 11.96 -28.38
C GLU A 124 -2.79 11.89 -27.96
N SER A 125 -2.28 12.94 -27.31
CA SER A 125 -0.96 12.90 -26.69
C SER A 125 -1.03 12.11 -25.39
N LYS A 126 -0.36 10.96 -25.33
CA LYS A 126 -0.29 10.09 -24.15
C LYS A 126 1.15 9.91 -23.70
N ILE A 127 1.34 9.79 -22.39
CA ILE A 127 2.66 9.48 -21.83
C ILE A 127 2.91 7.98 -21.99
N VAL A 128 4.06 7.66 -22.57
CA VAL A 128 4.53 6.29 -22.77
C VAL A 128 5.81 6.06 -21.99
N LEU A 129 6.03 4.80 -21.64
CA LEU A 129 7.21 4.30 -20.93
C LEU A 129 7.90 3.27 -21.81
N GLU A 130 9.21 3.38 -21.97
CA GLU A 130 10.03 2.49 -22.79
C GLU A 130 11.24 2.00 -22.00
N TRP A 131 11.51 0.69 -22.04
CA TRP A 131 12.71 0.12 -21.47
C TRP A 131 13.95 0.42 -22.33
N GLN A 132 15.03 0.89 -21.72
CA GLN A 132 16.28 1.23 -22.39
C GLN A 132 17.40 0.20 -22.18
N GLY A 133 17.19 -0.81 -21.32
CA GLY A 133 18.17 -1.84 -20.97
C GLY A 133 18.25 -3.01 -21.93
#